data_AF-G5NLB2-F1
#
_entry.id   AF-G5NLB2-F1
#
_cell.length_a   1.000
_cell.length_b   1.000
_cell.length_c   1.000
_cell.angle_alpha   90.00
_cell.angle_beta   90.00
_cell.angle_gamma   90.00
#
_symmetry.space_group_name_H-M   'P 1'
#
loop_
_entity.id
_entity.type
_entity.pdbx_description
1 polymer ?
#
loop_
_entity_poly.entity_id
_entity_poly.type
_entity_poly.pdbx_seq_one_letter_code
_entity_poly.pdbx_strand_id
1 'polypeptide(L)'
;MKNLKVSLAWQILLAMVLGILLGSYLHYHSDSREWLIANLLSPAGDIFIHLIKMIVVPIVISTLIVGIAGVGDAKQLGRIGAKTILYFELITTVAIILGITLANVFQPGSGIDMSQLATVDISKRTRWKMPR
;
A
#
# COMPACT_ATOMS: atom_id res chain seq x y z
N MET A 1 -27.91 -22.58 -14.22
CA MET A 1 -26.55 -21.97 -14.20
C MET A 1 -26.07 -22.00 -12.75
N LYS A 2 -25.06 -22.84 -12.43
CA LYS A 2 -24.61 -23.04 -11.04
C LYS A 2 -23.89 -21.78 -10.56
N ASN A 3 -24.53 -21.03 -9.66
CA ASN A 3 -23.93 -19.89 -8.99
C ASN A 3 -22.86 -20.38 -8.01
N LEU A 4 -21.61 -20.45 -8.45
CA LEU A 4 -20.47 -20.68 -7.58
C LEU A 4 -20.35 -19.42 -6.70
N LYS A 5 -20.70 -19.53 -5.41
CA LYS A 5 -20.48 -18.46 -4.43
C LYS A 5 -18.98 -18.35 -4.15
N VAL A 6 -18.27 -17.65 -5.02
CA VAL A 6 -16.86 -17.33 -4.83
C VAL A 6 -16.75 -16.37 -3.64
N SER A 7 -15.94 -16.73 -2.64
CA SER A 7 -15.67 -15.89 -1.47
C SER A 7 -15.04 -14.55 -1.90
N LEU A 8 -15.31 -13.46 -1.16
CA LEU A 8 -14.71 -12.15 -1.42
C LEU A 8 -13.18 -12.21 -1.48
N ALA A 9 -12.56 -13.02 -0.62
CA ALA A 9 -11.10 -13.20 -0.64
C ALA A 9 -10.62 -13.76 -1.99
N TRP A 10 -11.35 -14.73 -2.54
CA TRP A 10 -11.04 -15.28 -3.86
C TRP A 10 -11.29 -14.29 -4.99
N GLN A 11 -12.30 -13.43 -4.86
CA GLN A 11 -12.56 -12.37 -5.83
C GLN A 11 -11.41 -11.35 -5.87
N ILE A 12 -10.88 -10.95 -4.71
CA ILE A 12 -9.73 -10.03 -4.62
C ILE A 12 -8.48 -10.67 -5.23
N LEU A 13 -8.21 -11.94 -4.91
CA LEU A 13 -7.07 -12.65 -5.49
C LEU A 13 -7.19 -12.76 -7.02
N LEU A 14 -8.37 -13.12 -7.53
CA LEU A 14 -8.62 -13.17 -8.98
C LEU A 14 -8.47 -11.79 -9.63
N ALA A 15 -9.00 -10.74 -9.01
CA ALA A 15 -8.88 -9.37 -9.52
C ALA A 15 -7.42 -8.89 -9.54
N MET A 16 -6.62 -9.26 -8.54
CA MET A 16 -5.18 -8.94 -8.49
C MET A 16 -4.42 -9.65 -9.63
N VAL A 17 -4.66 -10.95 -9.81
CA VAL A 17 -4.04 -11.72 -10.90
C VAL A 17 -4.43 -11.16 -12.26
N LEU A 18 -5.72 -10.86 -12.47
CA LEU A 18 -6.21 -10.24 -13.70
C LEU A 18 -5.60 -8.85 -13.91
N GLY A 19 -5.45 -8.03 -12.86
CA GLY A 19 -4.80 -6.73 -12.93
C GLY A 19 -3.35 -6.81 -13.39
N ILE A 20 -2.59 -7.79 -12.87
CA ILE A 20 -1.20 -8.04 -13.29
C ILE A 20 -1.15 -8.49 -14.76
N LEU A 21 -2.03 -9.41 -15.17
CA LEU A 21 -2.09 -9.91 -16.55
C LEU A 21 -2.47 -8.80 -17.53
N LEU A 22 -3.47 -7.98 -17.21
CA LEU A 22 -3.87 -6.83 -18.02
C LEU A 22 -2.75 -5.80 -18.11
N GLY A 23 -2.06 -5.51 -16.99
CA GLY A 23 -0.90 -4.62 -16.96
C GLY A 23 0.25 -5.12 -17.84
N SER A 24 0.54 -6.42 -17.78
CA SER A 24 1.55 -7.06 -18.62
C SER A 24 1.15 -7.05 -20.10
N TYR A 25 -0.10 -7.38 -20.44
CA TYR A 25 -0.60 -7.36 -21.82
C TYR A 25 -0.54 -5.96 -22.44
N LEU A 26 -0.91 -4.93 -21.66
CA LEU A 26 -0.87 -3.53 -22.09
C LEU A 26 0.56 -3.00 -22.20
N HIS A 27 1.54 -3.62 -21.54
CA HIS A 27 2.95 -3.29 -21.71
C HIS A 27 3.43 -3.61 -23.15
N TYR A 28 2.95 -4.71 -23.74
CA TYR A 28 3.33 -5.14 -25.10
C TYR A 28 2.56 -4.43 -26.22
N HIS A 29 1.40 -3.83 -25.95
CA HIS A 29 0.57 -3.12 -26.95
C HIS A 29 0.57 -1.61 -26.67
N SER A 30 1.50 -0.89 -27.32
CA SER A 30 1.89 0.49 -27.00
C SER A 30 0.83 1.56 -27.32
N ASP A 31 0.05 1.41 -28.39
CA ASP A 31 -0.66 2.55 -29.01
C ASP A 31 -1.84 3.08 -28.18
N SER A 32 -2.45 2.25 -27.32
CA SER A 32 -3.59 2.65 -26.48
C SER A 32 -3.27 2.72 -24.98
N ARG A 33 -2.02 2.44 -24.61
CA ARG A 33 -1.59 2.29 -23.20
C ARG A 33 -1.71 3.60 -22.43
N GLU A 34 -1.16 4.68 -22.97
CA GLU A 34 -1.09 5.96 -22.25
C GLU A 34 -2.48 6.54 -21.98
N TRP A 35 -3.39 6.44 -22.95
CA TRP A 35 -4.76 6.92 -22.79
C TRP A 35 -5.53 6.12 -21.74
N LEU A 36 -5.45 4.78 -21.78
CA LEU A 36 -6.14 3.92 -20.81
C LEU A 36 -5.62 4.11 -19.39
N ILE A 37 -4.30 4.26 -19.22
CA ILE A 37 -3.70 4.48 -17.91
C ILE A 37 -4.10 5.85 -17.36
N ALA A 38 -3.95 6.91 -18.15
CA ALA A 38 -4.19 8.27 -17.70
C ALA A 38 -5.67 8.56 -17.41
N ASN A 39 -6.58 8.03 -18.22
CA ASN A 39 -8.00 8.39 -18.14
C ASN A 39 -8.85 7.40 -17.34
N LEU A 40 -8.44 6.13 -17.23
CA LEU A 40 -9.26 5.10 -16.59
C LEU A 40 -8.55 4.45 -15.42
N LEU A 41 -7.37 3.86 -15.62
CA LEU A 41 -6.72 3.06 -14.56
C LEU A 41 -6.22 3.91 -13.40
N SER A 42 -5.52 5.02 -13.68
CA SER A 42 -5.01 5.91 -12.62
C SER A 42 -6.16 6.56 -11.86
N PRO A 43 -7.15 7.22 -12.51
CA PRO A 43 -8.26 7.84 -11.77
C PRO A 43 -9.09 6.83 -10.99
N ALA A 44 -9.34 5.62 -11.53
CA ALA A 44 -10.06 4.57 -10.81
C ALA A 44 -9.27 4.08 -9.57
N GLY A 45 -7.96 3.87 -9.72
CA GLY A 45 -7.08 3.52 -8.60
C GLY A 45 -7.04 4.62 -7.55
N ASP A 46 -6.92 5.88 -7.98
CA ASP A 46 -6.94 7.02 -7.08
C ASP A 46 -8.26 7.10 -6.32
N ILE A 47 -9.41 7.00 -6.99
CA ILE A 47 -10.73 6.99 -6.32
C ILE A 47 -10.80 5.85 -5.31
N PHE A 48 -10.37 4.64 -5.66
CA PHE A 48 -10.36 3.50 -4.74
C PHE A 48 -9.53 3.78 -3.48
N ILE A 49 -8.33 4.33 -3.63
CA ILE A 49 -7.47 4.69 -2.49
C ILE A 49 -8.08 5.83 -1.67
N HIS A 50 -8.71 6.82 -2.30
CA HIS A 50 -9.39 7.91 -1.58
C HIS A 50 -10.57 7.38 -0.77
N LEU A 51 -11.35 6.43 -1.31
CA LEU A 51 -12.44 5.78 -0.60
C LEU A 51 -11.95 5.02 0.64
N ILE A 52 -10.86 4.25 0.51
CA ILE A 52 -10.25 3.57 1.68
C ILE A 52 -9.77 4.60 2.70
N LYS A 53 -9.03 5.63 2.28
CA LYS A 53 -8.48 6.65 3.18
C LYS A 53 -9.57 7.42 3.94
N MET A 54 -10.71 7.71 3.29
CA MET A 54 -11.86 8.37 3.92
C MET A 54 -12.43 7.55 5.09
N ILE A 55 -12.37 6.22 4.99
CA ILE A 55 -12.90 5.30 6.01
C ILE A 55 -11.86 5.02 7.10
N VAL A 56 -10.58 4.88 6.75
CA VAL A 56 -9.51 4.50 7.69
C VAL A 56 -9.38 5.51 8.84
N VAL A 57 -9.37 6.81 8.54
CA VAL A 57 -9.18 7.86 9.55
C VAL A 57 -10.25 7.83 10.65
N PRO A 58 -11.57 7.93 10.36
CA PRO A 58 -12.60 7.92 11.39
C PRO A 58 -12.70 6.56 12.12
N ILE A 59 -12.45 5.45 11.45
CA ILE A 59 -12.46 4.12 12.09
C ILE A 59 -11.35 4.01 13.12
N VAL A 60 -10.12 4.39 12.79
CA VAL A 60 -8.99 4.30 13.73
C VAL A 60 -9.27 5.14 14.99
N ILE A 61 -9.76 6.37 14.84
CA ILE A 61 -10.10 7.23 15.99
C ILE A 61 -11.22 6.59 16.83
N SER A 62 -12.29 6.14 16.20
CA SER A 62 -13.44 5.55 16.91
C SER A 62 -13.03 4.28 17.67
N THR A 63 -12.23 3.41 17.04
CA THR A 63 -11.72 2.19 17.69
C THR A 63 -10.79 2.49 18.85
N LEU A 64 -9.95 3.52 18.75
CA LEU A 64 -9.09 3.96 19.84
C LEU A 64 -9.91 4.50 21.02
N ILE A 65 -10.90 5.36 20.76
CA ILE A 65 -11.78 5.93 21.79
C ILE A 65 -12.54 4.81 22.51
N VAL A 66 -13.21 3.93 21.76
CA VAL A 66 -13.98 2.81 22.33
C VAL A 66 -13.06 1.84 23.07
N GLY A 67 -11.87 1.58 22.54
CA GLY A 67 -10.87 0.71 23.18
C GLY A 67 -10.39 1.26 24.52
N ILE A 68 -10.11 2.57 24.59
CA ILE A 68 -9.68 3.23 25.84
C ILE A 68 -10.83 3.28 26.85
N ALA A 69 -12.03 3.66 26.40
CA ALA A 69 -13.22 3.76 27.26
C ALA A 69 -13.61 2.39 27.86
N GLY A 70 -13.43 1.30 27.12
CA GLY A 70 -13.75 -0.06 27.58
C GLY A 70 -12.81 -0.63 28.64
N VAL A 71 -11.57 -0.16 28.73
CA VAL A 71 -10.59 -0.66 29.71
C VAL A 71 -10.80 -0.06 31.10
N GLY A 72 -11.39 1.13 31.21
CA GLY A 72 -11.83 1.76 32.46
C GLY A 72 -10.72 2.25 33.40
N ASP A 73 -9.58 1.57 33.48
CA ASP A 73 -8.43 1.92 34.33
C ASP A 73 -7.18 2.29 33.51
N ALA A 74 -6.70 3.51 33.72
CA ALA A 74 -5.49 4.05 33.10
C ALA A 74 -4.22 3.24 33.43
N LYS A 75 -4.11 2.65 34.63
CA LYS A 75 -2.96 1.78 34.97
C LYS A 75 -2.97 0.49 34.17
N GLN A 76 -4.13 -0.11 34.00
CA GLN A 76 -4.29 -1.32 33.19
C GLN A 76 -3.99 -1.02 31.71
N LEU A 77 -4.49 0.10 31.20
CA LEU A 77 -4.21 0.55 29.83
C LEU A 77 -2.71 0.79 29.61
N GLY A 78 -2.03 1.47 30.55
CA GLY A 78 -0.58 1.68 30.49
C GLY A 78 0.22 0.38 30.48
N ARG A 79 -0.18 -0.62 31.27
CA ARG A 79 0.47 -1.94 31.28
C ARG A 79 0.28 -2.69 29.97
N ILE A 80 -0.92 -2.62 29.37
CA ILE A 80 -1.20 -3.24 28.07
C ILE A 80 -0.41 -2.52 26.98
N GLY A 81 -0.45 -1.18 26.96
CA GLY A 81 0.29 -0.37 26.00
C GLY A 81 1.80 -0.62 26.05
N ALA A 82 2.40 -0.69 27.24
CA ALA A 82 3.82 -0.99 27.40
C ALA A 82 4.19 -2.38 26.86
N LYS A 83 3.37 -3.40 27.14
CA LYS A 83 3.56 -4.75 26.56
C LYS A 83 3.45 -4.74 25.05
N THR A 84 2.48 -4.00 24.50
CA THR A 84 2.29 -3.87 23.05
C THR A 84 3.47 -3.16 22.38
N ILE A 85 4.00 -2.09 22.98
CA ILE A 85 5.18 -1.38 22.45
C ILE A 85 6.40 -2.30 22.45
N LEU A 86 6.66 -3.00 23.56
CA LEU A 86 7.77 -3.94 23.63
C LEU A 86 7.62 -5.08 22.60
N TYR A 87 6.40 -5.59 22.43
CA TYR A 87 6.10 -6.60 21.41
C TYR A 87 6.30 -6.07 19.99
N PHE A 88 5.83 -4.84 19.72
CA PHE A 88 5.98 -4.19 18.42
C PHE A 88 7.46 -3.98 18.08
N GLU A 89 8.27 -3.50 19.03
CA GLU A 89 9.70 -3.29 18.82
C GLU A 89 10.46 -4.60 18.53
N LEU A 90 10.13 -5.67 19.26
CA LEU A 90 10.74 -6.98 19.04
C LEU A 90 10.39 -7.53 17.65
N ILE A 91 9.10 -7.48 17.27
CA ILE A 91 8.66 -8.04 15.99
C ILE A 91 9.15 -7.20 14.80
N THR A 92 9.21 -5.87 14.92
CA THR A 92 9.76 -5.00 13.87
C THR A 92 11.26 -5.19 13.72
N THR A 93 12.01 -5.34 14.82
CA THR A 93 13.44 -5.66 14.77
C THR A 93 13.69 -6.97 14.02
N VAL A 94 12.93 -8.03 14.35
CA VAL A 94 13.02 -9.32 13.65
C VAL A 94 12.63 -9.17 12.18
N ALA A 95 11.56 -8.43 11.86
CA ALA A 95 11.14 -8.18 10.48
C ALA A 95 12.20 -7.42 9.67
N ILE A 96 12.87 -6.43 10.26
CA ILE A 96 13.96 -5.67 9.62
C ILE A 96 15.15 -6.58 9.35
N ILE A 97 15.58 -7.37 10.34
CA ILE A 97 16.71 -8.31 10.17
C ILE A 97 16.42 -9.30 9.04
N LEU A 98 15.22 -9.89 9.03
CA LEU A 98 14.80 -10.80 7.97
C LEU A 98 14.73 -10.09 6.61
N GLY A 99 14.14 -8.90 6.55
CA GLY A 99 14.04 -8.10 5.33
C GLY A 99 15.40 -7.77 4.73
N ILE A 100 16.36 -7.33 5.56
CA ILE A 100 17.73 -7.03 5.12
C ILE A 100 18.45 -8.31 4.69
N THR A 101 18.30 -9.39 5.44
CA THR A 101 18.94 -10.68 5.12
C THR A 101 18.45 -11.18 3.77
N LEU A 102 17.13 -11.20 3.54
CA LEU A 102 16.54 -11.60 2.26
C LEU A 102 16.96 -10.65 1.13
N ALA A 103 16.97 -9.34 1.36
CA ALA A 103 17.43 -8.37 0.37
C ALA A 103 18.90 -8.58 -0.01
N ASN A 104 19.77 -8.92 0.96
CA ASN A 104 21.18 -9.19 0.70
C ASN A 104 21.43 -10.54 0.00
N VAL A 105 20.63 -11.55 0.31
CA VAL A 105 20.74 -12.91 -0.28
C VAL A 105 20.18 -12.94 -1.71
N PHE A 106 18.96 -12.43 -1.90
CA PHE A 106 18.29 -12.46 -3.20
C PHE A 106 18.70 -11.31 -4.11
N GLN A 107 19.30 -10.25 -3.55
CA GLN A 107 19.74 -9.04 -4.27
C GLN A 107 18.73 -8.59 -5.34
N PRO A 108 17.45 -8.37 -4.95
CA PRO A 108 16.42 -7.99 -5.90
C PRO A 108 16.77 -6.62 -6.48
N GLY A 109 17.19 -6.61 -7.76
CA GLY A 109 17.67 -5.41 -8.45
C GLY A 109 19.09 -5.52 -9.02
N SER A 110 19.80 -6.61 -8.76
CA SER A 110 21.04 -6.92 -9.49
C SER A 110 20.76 -6.99 -11.00
N GLY A 111 21.48 -6.19 -11.79
CA GLY A 111 21.28 -6.08 -13.24
C GLY A 111 20.30 -5.00 -13.71
N ILE A 112 19.72 -4.18 -12.81
CA ILE A 112 18.95 -2.99 -13.22
C ILE A 112 19.92 -1.88 -13.63
N ASP A 113 19.84 -1.46 -14.90
CA ASP A 113 20.59 -0.31 -15.41
C ASP A 113 19.96 1.00 -14.89
N MET A 114 20.60 1.59 -13.89
CA MET A 114 20.16 2.83 -13.24
C MET A 114 20.13 4.03 -14.20
N SER A 115 20.76 3.93 -15.39
CA SER A 115 20.75 5.00 -16.40
C SER A 115 19.44 5.07 -17.22
N GLN A 116 18.65 3.99 -17.24
CA GLN A 116 17.34 3.95 -17.91
C GLN A 116 16.16 4.29 -16.99
N LEU A 117 16.40 4.34 -15.68
CA LEU A 117 15.41 4.84 -14.74
C LEU A 117 15.37 6.35 -14.91
N ALA A 118 14.31 6.85 -15.56
CA ALA A 118 14.07 8.27 -15.73
C ALA A 118 14.33 8.98 -14.39
N THR A 119 15.40 9.77 -14.32
CA THR A 119 15.70 10.62 -13.18
C THR A 119 14.45 11.44 -12.90
N VAL A 120 13.71 11.06 -11.86
CA VAL A 120 12.56 11.82 -11.40
C VAL A 120 13.13 13.11 -10.84
N ASP A 121 13.29 14.12 -11.70
CA ASP A 121 13.73 15.45 -11.33
C ASP A 121 12.73 16.02 -10.32
N ILE A 122 13.05 15.87 -9.04
CA ILE A 122 12.26 16.39 -7.92
C ILE A 122 12.13 17.92 -8.05
N SER A 123 13.07 18.57 -8.73
CA SER A 123 13.04 20.01 -9.04
C SER A 123 11.86 20.43 -9.91
N LYS A 124 11.26 19.55 -10.73
CA LYS A 124 10.04 19.88 -11.49
C LYS A 124 8.78 19.88 -10.64
N ARG A 125 8.77 19.14 -9.51
CA ARG A 125 7.61 19.06 -8.59
C ARG A 125 7.63 20.15 -7.51
N THR A 126 8.79 20.73 -7.22
CA THR A 126 8.95 21.83 -6.25
C THR A 126 8.83 23.23 -6.84
N ARG A 127 8.67 23.36 -8.18
CA ARG A 127 8.41 24.67 -8.80
C ARG A 127 6.97 25.10 -8.60
N TRP A 128 6.64 25.43 -7.34
CA TRP A 128 5.53 26.33 -7.01
C TRP A 128 5.63 27.54 -7.94
N LYS A 129 4.69 27.67 -8.88
CA LYS A 129 4.50 28.90 -9.66
C LYS A 129 4.17 30.01 -8.68
N MET A 130 5.17 30.70 -8.15
CA MET A 130 4.97 32.06 -7.67
C MET A 130 4.86 32.94 -8.93
N PRO A 131 3.69 33.52 -9.23
CA PRO A 131 3.63 34.62 -10.18
C PRO A 131 4.50 35.75 -9.61
N ARG A 132 5.41 36.27 -10.43
CA ARG A 132 6.04 37.57 -10.14
C ARG A 132 4.99 38.66 -10.28
#